data_AF-A0A7V6YRR6-F1
#
_entry.id   AF-A0A7V6YRR6-F1
#
_cell.length_a   1.000
_cell.length_b   1.000
_cell.length_c   1.000
_cell.angle_alpha   90.00
_cell.angle_beta   90.00
_cell.angle_gamma   90.00
#
_symmetry.space_group_name_H-M   'P 1'
#
loop_
_entity.id
_entity.type
_entity.pdbx_description
1 polymer ?
#
loop_
_entity_poly.entity_id
_entity_poly.type
_entity_poly.pdbx_seq_one_letter_code
_entity_poly.pdbx_strand_id
1 'polypeptide(L)'
;MPLTPLNLTGTLNDNTVNLTWDSVIGASSYNVKRASTPGGPYTTIADNITTTNYTDSPLTTSDTIYYVVSAVNANGESENSNEVSITLSEQPIENGNGLLIITMVNGLQKEYQLSMSDINSFIKWYDGKSNGSGKAYYTFNKAVNGVPYKARKENIVFDKIMVFEVLEY
;
A
#
# COMPACT_ATOMS: atom_id res chain seq x y z
N MET A 1 31.62 -1.47 -18.92
CA MET A 1 30.25 -1.54 -18.38
C MET A 1 30.20 -2.64 -17.32
N PRO A 2 29.50 -2.48 -16.19
CA PRO A 2 29.42 -3.51 -15.14
C PRO A 2 28.55 -4.69 -15.58
N LEU A 3 28.58 -5.79 -14.81
CA LEU A 3 27.63 -6.88 -14.97
C LEU A 3 26.21 -6.43 -14.63
N THR A 4 25.20 -7.18 -15.09
CA THR A 4 23.81 -6.91 -14.72
C THR A 4 23.55 -7.30 -13.26
N PRO A 5 22.72 -6.53 -12.53
CA PRO A 5 22.21 -6.96 -11.23
C PRO A 5 21.40 -8.25 -11.37
N LEU A 6 21.49 -9.12 -10.36
CA LEU A 6 20.73 -10.37 -10.28
C LEU A 6 19.87 -10.36 -9.01
N ASN A 7 18.95 -11.33 -8.94
CA ASN A 7 18.10 -11.59 -7.78
C ASN A 7 17.29 -10.35 -7.35
N LEU A 8 16.82 -9.56 -8.32
CA LEU A 8 15.86 -8.50 -8.02
C LEU A 8 14.59 -9.14 -7.46
N THR A 9 14.22 -8.72 -6.27
CA THR A 9 12.98 -9.09 -5.58
C THR A 9 12.26 -7.83 -5.12
N GLY A 10 10.95 -7.93 -4.95
CA GLY A 10 10.12 -6.82 -4.47
C GLY A 10 9.03 -7.32 -3.54
N THR A 11 8.76 -6.55 -2.49
CA THR A 11 7.68 -6.82 -1.53
C THR A 11 6.74 -5.62 -1.45
N LEU A 12 5.45 -5.87 -1.67
CA LEU A 12 4.40 -4.86 -1.52
C LEU A 12 3.96 -4.78 -0.06
N ASN A 13 3.95 -3.57 0.49
CA ASN A 13 3.42 -3.25 1.81
C ASN A 13 2.51 -2.02 1.65
N ASP A 14 1.19 -2.23 1.65
CA ASP A 14 0.20 -1.20 1.30
C ASP A 14 0.51 -0.57 -0.07
N ASN A 15 0.76 0.75 -0.12
CA ASN A 15 1.10 1.48 -1.34
C ASN A 15 2.63 1.68 -1.49
N THR A 16 3.44 0.82 -0.87
CA THR A 16 4.90 0.94 -0.87
C THR A 16 5.54 -0.36 -1.33
N VAL A 17 6.44 -0.27 -2.30
CA VAL A 17 7.22 -1.43 -2.78
C VAL A 17 8.66 -1.30 -2.30
N ASN A 18 9.12 -2.31 -1.56
CA ASN A 18 10.52 -2.43 -1.16
C ASN A 18 11.22 -3.41 -2.11
N LEU A 19 12.17 -2.89 -2.89
CA LEU A 19 13.00 -3.65 -3.83
C LEU A 19 14.36 -3.96 -3.21
N THR A 20 14.89 -5.14 -3.49
CA THR A 20 16.26 -5.53 -3.14
C THR A 20 16.89 -6.34 -4.27
N TRP A 21 18.20 -6.22 -4.45
CA TRP A 21 18.97 -6.94 -5.46
C TRP A 21 20.38 -7.25 -4.96
N ASP A 22 21.13 -8.08 -5.69
CA ASP A 22 22.52 -8.39 -5.36
C ASP A 22 23.48 -7.25 -5.71
N SER A 23 24.52 -7.07 -4.89
CA SER A 23 25.59 -6.12 -5.20
C SER A 23 26.41 -6.58 -6.41
N VAL A 24 26.68 -5.66 -7.33
CA VAL A 24 27.48 -5.87 -8.54
C VAL A 24 28.89 -5.34 -8.33
N ILE A 25 29.90 -6.20 -8.49
CA ILE A 25 31.30 -5.80 -8.44
C ILE A 25 31.60 -4.77 -9.54
N GLY A 26 32.19 -3.65 -9.15
CA GLY A 26 32.56 -2.58 -10.07
C GLY A 26 31.40 -1.65 -10.45
N ALA A 27 30.21 -1.81 -9.87
CA ALA A 27 29.16 -0.80 -9.93
C ALA A 27 29.47 0.36 -8.96
N SER A 28 29.26 1.59 -9.43
CA SER A 28 29.32 2.81 -8.62
C SER A 28 27.94 3.21 -8.11
N SER A 29 26.88 2.89 -8.86
CA SER A 29 25.50 3.14 -8.49
C SER A 29 24.54 2.23 -9.27
N TYR A 30 23.25 2.33 -8.97
CA TYR A 30 22.17 1.64 -9.66
C TYR A 30 21.09 2.60 -10.12
N ASN A 31 20.41 2.24 -11.21
CA ASN A 31 19.16 2.87 -11.65
C ASN A 31 18.02 1.88 -11.44
N VAL A 32 16.95 2.33 -10.79
CA VAL A 32 15.70 1.58 -10.66
C VAL A 32 14.73 2.09 -11.71
N LYS A 33 14.17 1.16 -12.49
CA LYS A 33 13.26 1.47 -13.58
C LYS A 33 11.94 0.73 -13.40
N ARG A 34 10.86 1.36 -13.87
CA ARG A 34 9.48 0.93 -13.69
C ARG A 34 8.73 0.93 -15.02
N ALA A 35 7.86 -0.05 -15.24
CA ALA A 35 6.95 -0.14 -16.38
C ALA A 35 5.55 -0.58 -15.92
N SER A 36 4.53 -0.23 -16.72
CA SER A 36 3.15 -0.71 -16.56
C SER A 36 2.85 -1.93 -17.44
N THR A 37 3.78 -2.32 -18.31
CA THR A 37 3.66 -3.46 -19.21
C THR A 37 4.83 -4.41 -19.03
N PRO A 38 4.59 -5.74 -19.06
CA PRO A 38 5.66 -6.72 -18.94
C PRO A 38 6.67 -6.54 -20.08
N GLY A 39 7.95 -6.54 -19.75
CA GLY A 39 9.02 -6.32 -20.73
C GLY A 39 9.25 -4.84 -21.12
N GLY A 40 8.55 -3.89 -20.47
CA GLY A 40 8.72 -2.46 -20.70
C GLY A 40 7.75 -1.86 -21.74
N PRO A 41 7.98 -0.60 -22.14
CA PRO A 41 9.17 0.21 -21.91
C PRO A 41 9.34 0.63 -20.44
N TYR A 42 10.58 0.60 -19.95
CA TYR A 42 10.90 0.99 -18.57
C TYR A 42 11.31 2.46 -18.48
N THR A 43 10.75 3.17 -17.50
CA THR A 43 11.13 4.54 -17.14
C THR A 43 12.00 4.50 -15.89
N THR A 44 13.14 5.20 -15.87
CA THR A 44 13.95 5.38 -14.66
C THR A 44 13.18 6.21 -13.64
N ILE A 45 12.94 5.66 -12.45
CA ILE A 45 12.25 6.34 -11.35
C ILE A 45 13.21 6.78 -10.24
N ALA A 46 14.40 6.19 -10.20
CA ALA A 46 15.49 6.60 -9.34
C ALA A 46 16.83 6.22 -9.96
N ASP A 47 17.82 7.08 -9.77
CA ASP A 47 19.19 6.90 -10.23
C ASP A 47 20.18 7.19 -9.10
N ASN A 48 21.46 6.90 -9.34
CA ASN A 48 22.55 7.15 -8.39
C ASN A 48 22.37 6.45 -7.01
N ILE A 49 21.64 5.34 -6.97
CA ILE A 49 21.46 4.55 -5.74
C ILE A 49 22.78 3.84 -5.42
N THR A 50 23.34 4.06 -4.24
CA THR A 50 24.61 3.45 -3.80
C THR A 50 24.40 2.23 -2.89
N THR A 51 23.17 1.98 -2.47
CA THR A 51 22.73 0.78 -1.76
C THR A 51 22.21 -0.28 -2.73
N THR A 52 21.88 -1.47 -2.22
CA THR A 52 21.27 -2.56 -3.00
C THR A 52 19.79 -2.74 -2.66
N ASN A 53 19.13 -1.64 -2.35
CA ASN A 53 17.71 -1.58 -2.03
C ASN A 53 17.12 -0.23 -2.41
N TYR A 54 15.81 -0.21 -2.67
CA TYR A 54 15.05 0.99 -2.97
C TYR A 54 13.60 0.84 -2.52
N THR A 55 13.02 1.92 -2.02
CA THR A 55 11.62 1.98 -1.64
C THR A 55 10.87 2.92 -2.59
N ASP A 56 9.94 2.37 -3.36
CA ASP A 56 9.04 3.12 -4.23
C ASP A 56 7.75 3.44 -3.46
N SER A 57 7.56 4.70 -3.09
CA SER A 57 6.43 5.16 -2.27
C SER A 57 6.12 6.65 -2.50
N PRO A 58 4.84 7.05 -2.51
CA PRO A 58 3.65 6.20 -2.58
C PRO A 58 3.34 5.77 -4.01
N LEU A 59 2.83 4.54 -4.17
CA LEU A 59 2.20 4.10 -5.40
C LEU A 59 0.79 4.66 -5.52
N THR A 60 0.48 5.23 -6.68
CA THR A 60 -0.82 5.86 -7.00
C THR A 60 -1.64 5.08 -8.03
N THR A 61 -1.21 3.87 -8.39
CA THR A 61 -1.92 2.98 -9.34
C THR A 61 -2.40 1.73 -8.61
N SER A 62 -3.45 1.11 -9.14
CA SER A 62 -3.98 -0.21 -8.74
C SER A 62 -3.56 -1.34 -9.68
N ASP A 63 -2.72 -1.05 -10.68
CA ASP A 63 -2.32 -2.00 -11.71
C ASP A 63 -1.09 -2.83 -11.32
N THR A 64 -0.80 -3.88 -12.09
CA THR A 64 0.48 -4.58 -11.97
C THR A 64 1.61 -3.71 -12.50
N ILE A 65 2.66 -3.57 -11.70
CA ILE A 65 3.87 -2.81 -12.04
C ILE A 65 5.05 -3.76 -12.19
N TYR A 66 5.93 -3.46 -13.14
CA TYR A 66 7.13 -4.23 -13.42
C TYR A 66 8.37 -3.39 -13.09
N TYR A 67 9.33 -3.98 -12.39
CA TYR A 67 10.59 -3.33 -12.05
C TYR A 67 11.78 -4.08 -12.60
N VAL A 68 12.78 -3.31 -12.99
CA VAL A 68 14.13 -3.78 -13.32
C VAL A 68 15.16 -2.82 -12.74
N VAL A 69 16.37 -3.32 -12.53
CA VAL A 69 17.51 -2.53 -12.04
C VAL A 69 18.70 -2.71 -12.99
N SER A 70 19.43 -1.64 -13.25
CA SER A 70 20.72 -1.65 -13.96
C SER A 70 21.82 -1.10 -13.07
N ALA A 71 23.05 -1.59 -13.27
CA ALA A 71 24.25 -1.10 -12.58
C ALA A 71 24.96 -0.06 -13.45
N VAL A 72 25.56 0.95 -12.82
CA VAL A 72 26.24 2.06 -13.50
C VAL A 72 27.67 2.18 -12.99
N ASN A 73 28.63 2.40 -13.89
CA ASN A 73 29.97 2.87 -13.54
C ASN A 73 30.52 3.83 -14.61
N ALA A 74 31.78 4.25 -14.46
CA ALA A 74 32.43 5.18 -15.41
C ALA A 74 32.46 4.68 -16.86
N ASN A 75 32.30 3.38 -17.09
CA ASN A 75 32.27 2.77 -18.42
C ASN A 75 30.83 2.59 -18.98
N GLY A 76 29.80 3.11 -18.30
CA GLY A 76 28.40 3.07 -18.73
C GLY A 76 27.47 2.24 -17.82
N GLU A 77 26.23 2.15 -18.27
CA GLU A 77 25.11 1.45 -17.61
C GLU A 77 24.93 0.05 -18.18
N SER A 78 24.80 -0.97 -17.32
CA SER A 78 24.57 -2.36 -17.73
C SER A 78 23.20 -2.58 -18.37
N GLU A 79 23.01 -3.78 -18.94
CA GLU A 79 21.67 -4.30 -19.20
C GLU A 79 20.85 -4.41 -17.89
N ASN A 80 19.53 -4.56 -18.05
CA ASN A 80 18.59 -4.69 -16.93
C ASN A 80 18.71 -6.07 -16.25
N SER A 81 18.35 -6.11 -14.96
CA SER A 81 18.19 -7.34 -14.17
C SER A 81 17.05 -8.24 -14.68
N ASN A 82 16.81 -9.35 -13.97
CA ASN A 82 15.50 -10.01 -14.05
C ASN A 82 14.39 -8.99 -13.73
N GLU A 83 13.27 -9.12 -14.43
CA GLU A 83 12.06 -8.35 -14.11
C GLU A 83 11.39 -8.96 -12.87
N VAL A 84 10.91 -8.08 -11.97
CA VAL A 84 9.97 -8.46 -10.93
C VAL A 84 8.62 -7.82 -11.21
N SER A 85 7.56 -8.63 -11.15
CA SER A 85 6.18 -8.17 -11.26
C SER A 85 5.61 -8.00 -9.86
N ILE A 86 5.06 -6.82 -9.60
CA ILE A 86 4.32 -6.50 -8.39
C ILE A 86 2.89 -6.21 -8.80
N THR A 87 2.03 -7.20 -8.60
CA THR A 87 0.60 -6.97 -8.64
C THR A 87 0.24 -6.21 -7.37
N LEU A 88 -0.05 -4.92 -7.52
CA LEU A 88 -0.87 -4.23 -6.55
C LEU A 88 -2.16 -5.04 -6.48
N SER A 89 -2.38 -5.74 -5.37
CA SER A 89 -3.74 -6.18 -5.10
C SER A 89 -4.53 -4.89 -5.12
N GLU A 90 -5.42 -4.76 -6.09
CA GLU A 90 -6.58 -3.94 -5.92
C GLU A 90 -7.13 -4.40 -4.56
N GLN A 91 -6.87 -3.63 -3.49
CA GLN A 91 -7.90 -3.48 -2.48
C GLN A 91 -9.08 -3.16 -3.37
N PRO A 92 -10.06 -4.08 -3.53
CA PRO A 92 -11.08 -3.93 -4.54
C PRO A 92 -11.50 -2.47 -4.47
N ILE A 93 -11.38 -1.73 -5.58
CA ILE A 93 -11.88 -0.37 -5.62
C ILE A 93 -13.37 -0.57 -5.49
N GLU A 94 -13.82 -0.70 -4.26
CA GLU A 94 -15.20 -0.90 -3.94
C GLU A 94 -15.79 0.49 -4.01
N ASN A 95 -16.04 0.90 -5.25
CA ASN A 95 -16.90 2.02 -5.61
C ASN A 95 -18.35 1.79 -5.16
N GLY A 96 -18.62 0.68 -4.47
CA GLY A 96 -19.83 0.43 -3.71
C GLY A 96 -19.84 1.22 -2.40
N ASN A 97 -21.05 1.49 -1.94
CA ASN A 97 -21.27 1.94 -0.58
C ASN A 97 -21.74 0.74 0.23
N GLY A 98 -21.47 0.79 1.52
CA GLY A 98 -21.95 -0.22 2.44
C GLY A 98 -22.52 0.40 3.70
N LEU A 99 -23.31 -0.39 4.41
CA LEU A 99 -23.73 -0.11 5.76
C LEU A 99 -22.91 -0.98 6.72
N LEU A 100 -22.10 -0.32 7.55
CA LEU A 100 -21.43 -0.94 8.69
C LEU A 100 -22.30 -0.78 9.93
N ILE A 101 -22.73 -1.89 10.51
CA ILE A 101 -23.49 -1.94 11.76
C ILE A 101 -22.55 -2.47 12.86
N ILE A 102 -22.34 -1.68 13.90
CA ILE A 102 -21.53 -2.07 15.06
C ILE A 102 -22.46 -2.24 16.26
N THR A 103 -22.55 -3.47 16.77
CA THR A 103 -23.23 -3.74 18.04
C THR A 103 -22.21 -3.69 19.17
N MET A 104 -22.42 -2.77 20.11
CA MET A 104 -21.56 -2.59 21.27
C MET A 104 -21.88 -3.59 22.37
N VAL A 105 -20.94 -3.78 23.31
CA VAL A 105 -21.11 -4.67 24.48
C VAL A 105 -22.28 -4.27 25.40
N ASN A 106 -22.75 -3.04 25.33
CA ASN A 106 -23.95 -2.58 26.04
C ASN A 106 -25.25 -2.77 25.22
N GLY A 107 -25.18 -3.44 24.07
CA GLY A 107 -26.30 -3.62 23.15
C GLY A 107 -26.60 -2.43 22.25
N LEU A 108 -25.92 -1.28 22.41
CA LEU A 108 -26.13 -0.13 21.53
C LEU A 108 -25.63 -0.44 20.11
N GLN A 109 -26.49 -0.25 19.12
CA GLN A 109 -26.11 -0.32 17.71
C GLN A 109 -25.71 1.05 17.18
N LYS A 110 -24.66 1.07 16.35
CA LYS A 110 -24.23 2.24 15.58
C LYS A 110 -24.15 1.86 14.12
N GLU A 111 -24.78 2.68 13.29
CA GLU A 111 -24.85 2.49 11.85
C GLU A 111 -24.02 3.56 11.13
N TYR A 112 -23.24 3.13 10.15
CA TYR A 112 -22.39 3.99 9.33
C TYR A 112 -22.60 3.64 7.86
N GLN A 113 -23.15 4.59 7.10
CA GLN A 113 -23.16 4.56 5.64
C GLN A 113 -21.81 5.10 5.15
N LEU A 114 -21.02 4.26 4.51
CA LEU A 114 -19.62 4.52 4.18
C LEU A 114 -19.27 3.99 2.79
N SER A 115 -18.20 4.50 2.20
CA SER A 115 -17.56 3.80 1.08
C SER A 115 -17.03 2.46 1.57
N MET A 116 -17.02 1.44 0.71
CA MET A 116 -16.45 0.16 1.09
C MET A 116 -14.93 0.24 1.35
N SER A 117 -14.23 1.23 0.79
CA SER A 117 -12.85 1.56 1.18
C SER A 117 -12.71 1.95 2.66
N ASP A 118 -13.63 2.77 3.17
CA ASP A 118 -13.66 3.14 4.59
C ASP A 118 -14.05 1.96 5.50
N ILE A 119 -14.94 1.08 5.02
CA ILE A 119 -15.34 -0.15 5.73
C ILE A 119 -14.16 -1.12 5.80
N ASN A 120 -13.44 -1.34 4.70
CA ASN A 120 -12.25 -2.19 4.65
C ASN A 120 -11.13 -1.63 5.55
N SER A 121 -11.00 -0.31 5.64
CA SER A 121 -10.11 0.35 6.59
C SER A 121 -10.48 0.05 8.06
N PHE A 122 -11.77 -0.01 8.38
CA PHE A 122 -12.26 -0.42 9.70
C PHE A 122 -11.98 -1.91 9.98
N ILE A 123 -12.27 -2.81 9.02
CA ILE A 123 -12.03 -4.25 9.17
C ILE A 123 -10.54 -4.52 9.39
N LYS A 124 -9.66 -3.92 8.58
CA LYS A 124 -8.20 -4.06 8.74
C LYS A 124 -7.72 -3.59 10.11
N TRP A 125 -8.28 -2.48 10.62
CA TRP A 125 -7.98 -2.03 11.98
C TRP A 125 -8.46 -3.04 13.03
N TYR A 126 -9.67 -3.57 12.90
CA TYR A 126 -10.24 -4.53 13.85
C TYR A 126 -9.39 -5.81 13.89
N ASP A 127 -9.03 -6.37 12.73
CA ASP A 127 -8.20 -7.57 12.62
C ASP A 127 -6.79 -7.33 13.14
N GLY A 128 -6.20 -6.19 12.80
CA GLY A 128 -4.91 -5.77 13.35
C GLY A 128 -4.94 -5.73 14.89
N LYS A 129 -6.02 -5.20 15.46
CA LYS A 129 -6.20 -5.10 16.91
C LYS A 129 -6.48 -6.45 17.58
N SER A 130 -7.26 -7.31 16.94
CA SER A 130 -7.50 -8.70 17.36
C SER A 130 -6.18 -9.50 17.41
N ASN A 131 -5.27 -9.24 16.47
CA ASN A 131 -3.91 -9.81 16.44
C ASN A 131 -2.91 -9.09 17.39
N GLY A 132 -3.39 -8.24 18.29
CA GLY A 132 -2.57 -7.57 19.31
C GLY A 132 -1.77 -6.35 18.84
N SER A 133 -1.99 -5.87 17.62
CA SER A 133 -1.33 -4.70 17.04
C SER A 133 -2.24 -3.47 16.98
N GLY A 134 -1.74 -2.31 16.56
CA GLY A 134 -2.58 -1.14 16.28
C GLY A 134 -3.22 -0.44 17.49
N LYS A 135 -3.99 0.61 17.19
CA LYS A 135 -4.64 1.47 18.19
C LYS A 135 -5.85 0.76 18.81
N ALA A 136 -6.14 1.04 20.09
CA ALA A 136 -7.32 0.52 20.78
C ALA A 136 -8.66 1.15 20.31
N TYR A 137 -8.62 2.08 19.36
CA TYR A 137 -9.81 2.73 18.82
C TYR A 137 -9.68 3.02 17.31
N TYR A 138 -10.83 3.08 16.62
CA TYR A 138 -10.99 3.56 15.25
C TYR A 138 -11.76 4.88 15.22
N THR A 139 -11.40 5.80 14.33
CA THR A 139 -12.04 7.12 14.23
C THR A 139 -12.86 7.22 12.95
N PHE A 140 -14.17 7.39 13.09
CA PHE A 140 -15.06 7.75 11.99
C PHE A 140 -15.19 9.27 11.87
N ASN A 141 -15.11 9.79 10.65
CA ASN A 141 -15.51 11.15 10.34
C ASN A 141 -17.02 11.15 10.06
N LYS A 142 -17.79 11.95 10.78
CA LYS A 142 -19.24 12.10 10.58
C LYS A 142 -19.53 13.36 9.79
N ALA A 143 -20.50 13.29 8.88
CA ALA A 143 -21.00 14.46 8.17
C ALA A 143 -21.52 15.52 9.15
N VAL A 144 -21.30 16.79 8.79
CA VAL A 144 -21.60 17.95 9.62
C VAL A 144 -22.54 18.88 8.84
N ASN A 145 -23.79 18.46 8.68
CA ASN A 145 -24.77 19.21 7.91
C ASN A 145 -25.47 20.24 8.82
N GLY A 146 -25.41 21.53 8.47
CA GLY A 146 -26.24 22.57 9.08
C GLY A 146 -25.85 23.03 10.48
N VAL A 147 -24.61 22.82 10.93
CA VAL A 147 -24.11 23.22 12.26
C VAL A 147 -22.77 23.97 12.15
N PRO A 148 -22.38 24.83 13.11
CA PRO A 148 -21.20 25.69 12.99
C PRO A 148 -19.85 24.95 13.15
N TYR A 149 -19.85 23.62 13.14
CA TYR A 149 -18.66 22.81 13.37
C TYR A 149 -17.97 22.49 12.05
N LYS A 150 -16.63 22.50 12.05
CA LYS A 150 -15.83 22.18 10.85
C LYS A 150 -15.68 20.68 10.60
N ALA A 151 -15.79 19.88 11.66
CA ALA A 151 -15.68 18.42 11.59
C ALA A 151 -16.34 17.80 12.83
N ARG A 152 -16.89 16.59 12.67
CA ARG A 152 -17.32 15.73 13.77
C ARG A 152 -16.59 14.41 13.64
N LYS A 153 -15.91 14.00 14.70
CA LYS A 153 -15.21 12.71 14.78
C LYS A 153 -15.85 11.87 15.87
N GLU A 154 -15.93 10.57 15.64
CA GLU A 154 -16.40 9.59 16.61
C GLU A 154 -15.38 8.46 16.74
N ASN A 155 -14.98 8.15 17.96
CA ASN A 155 -14.05 7.06 18.23
C ASN A 155 -14.81 5.83 18.73
N ILE A 156 -14.52 4.69 18.13
CA ILE A 156 -15.04 3.37 18.53
C ILE A 156 -13.90 2.60 19.17
N VAL A 157 -14.09 2.16 20.42
CA VAL A 157 -13.09 1.42 21.19
C VAL A 157 -13.24 -0.07 20.91
N PHE A 158 -12.14 -0.75 20.58
CA PHE A 158 -12.11 -2.17 20.22
C PHE A 158 -12.79 -3.05 21.27
N ASP A 159 -12.40 -2.93 22.54
CA ASP A 159 -12.94 -3.73 23.66
C ASP A 159 -14.42 -3.45 23.97
N LYS A 160 -15.06 -2.52 23.25
CA LYS A 160 -16.49 -2.21 23.38
C LYS A 160 -17.32 -2.71 22.21
N ILE A 161 -16.70 -3.27 21.17
CA ILE A 161 -17.39 -3.92 20.06
C ILE A 161 -17.74 -5.36 20.49
N MET A 162 -19.02 -5.70 20.43
CA MET A 162 -19.48 -7.08 20.64
C MET A 162 -19.46 -7.85 19.30
N VAL A 163 -20.00 -7.24 18.25
CA VAL A 163 -20.03 -7.78 16.89
C VAL A 163 -20.20 -6.62 15.89
N PHE A 164 -19.79 -6.82 14.64
CA PHE A 164 -20.15 -5.93 13.54
C PHE A 164 -20.66 -6.74 12.34
N GLU A 165 -21.49 -6.08 11.54
CA GLU A 165 -22.08 -6.62 10.30
C GLU A 165 -21.83 -5.62 9.17
N VAL A 166 -21.61 -6.13 7.96
CA VAL A 166 -21.41 -5.35 6.74
C VAL A 166 -22.48 -5.75 5.74
N LEU A 167 -23.22 -4.76 5.23
CA LEU A 167 -24.19 -4.92 4.15
C LEU A 167 -23.70 -4.09 2.95
N GLU A 168 -23.43 -4.76 1.83
CA GLU A 168 -22.95 -4.17 0.58
C GLU A 168 -24.13 -3.91 -0.37
N TYR A 169 -24.09 -2.81 -1.15
CA TYR A 169 -25.10 -2.49 -2.15
C TYR A 169 -24.58 -1.66 -3.33
#